data_AF-A0A964EY37-F1
#
_entry.id   AF-A0A964EY37-F1
#
_cell.length_a   1.000
_cell.length_b   1.000
_cell.length_c   1.000
_cell.angle_alpha   90.00
_cell.angle_beta   90.00
_cell.angle_gamma   90.00
#
_symmetry.space_group_name_H-M   'P 1'
#
loop_
_entity.id
_entity.type
_entity.pdbx_description
1 polymer ?
#
loop_
_entity_poly.entity_id
_entity_poly.type
_entity_poly.pdbx_seq_one_letter_code
_entity_poly.pdbx_strand_id
1 'polypeptide(L)'
;MSVTRTALLAALACGFIACESEAPPPEAPAEDPCPEISMEGLAGDWIKVAGSKPDQKTRLRVLNEGGKWEGWFTAGGFTKKRMAGELRSEDLMLTEILTGARKEAFDNGQDAVQRLYIQPNKKRCAMRVVEVRVSMVDGSEKEQQVGAGYTEYLKFPEQYTFTFRPCDEQAFIEKAAQDWKVAKKQLDEGSVSPVGSLGEQVPVAAWSDPAADGPAECSYNMDLYFDDQPVEGKQQVAATEKSGRRHWYAEWYAPYSGNHHFEIYRYRACEGKERELIAVSCLEAVLD
;
A
#
# COMPACT_ATOMS: atom_id res chain seq x y z
N MET A 1 -8.73 62.27 -61.78
CA MET A 1 -8.34 61.62 -63.04
C MET A 1 -8.83 60.19 -62.98
N SER A 2 -9.79 59.89 -63.86
CA SER A 2 -10.48 58.61 -63.98
C SER A 2 -9.64 57.68 -64.85
N VAL A 3 -9.41 56.44 -64.42
CA VAL A 3 -8.90 55.38 -65.29
C VAL A 3 -9.71 54.12 -65.04
N THR A 4 -10.72 53.95 -65.87
CA THR A 4 -11.48 52.73 -66.12
C THR A 4 -10.54 51.68 -66.73
N ARG A 5 -10.47 50.48 -66.17
CA ARG A 5 -9.90 49.31 -66.85
C ARG A 5 -10.88 48.16 -66.85
N THR A 6 -11.47 47.98 -68.03
CA THR A 6 -12.20 46.82 -68.50
C THR A 6 -11.21 45.70 -68.84
N ALA A 7 -11.39 44.50 -68.30
CA ALA A 7 -10.79 43.26 -68.82
C ALA A 7 -11.71 42.09 -68.40
N LEU A 8 -12.57 41.65 -69.33
CA LEU A 8 -12.44 40.42 -70.12
C LEU A 8 -12.68 39.14 -69.27
N LEU A 9 -13.93 38.68 -69.30
CA LEU A 9 -14.34 37.33 -68.89
C LEU A 9 -13.68 36.30 -69.82
N ALA A 10 -12.85 35.43 -69.27
CA ALA A 10 -12.50 34.15 -69.88
C ALA A 10 -13.35 33.07 -69.20
N ALA A 11 -14.35 32.56 -69.91
CA ALA A 11 -15.13 31.41 -69.49
C ALA A 11 -14.27 30.15 -69.65
N LEU A 12 -13.67 29.69 -68.56
CA LEU A 12 -13.01 28.39 -68.48
C LEU A 12 -14.04 27.35 -68.05
N ALA A 13 -14.46 26.48 -68.98
CA ALA A 13 -15.28 25.33 -68.71
C ALA A 13 -14.44 24.28 -67.97
N CYS A 14 -14.47 24.28 -66.64
CA CYS A 14 -13.97 23.19 -65.83
C CYS A 14 -14.98 22.03 -65.89
N GLY A 15 -14.59 20.96 -66.57
CA GLY A 15 -15.29 19.68 -66.49
C GLY A 15 -15.25 19.18 -65.05
N PHE A 16 -16.41 19.04 -64.43
CA PHE A 16 -16.59 18.31 -63.18
C PHE A 16 -16.40 16.82 -63.47
N ILE A 17 -15.15 16.36 -63.47
CA ILE A 17 -14.87 14.96 -63.15
C ILE A 17 -15.19 14.85 -61.66
N ALA A 18 -16.31 14.23 -61.34
CA ALA A 18 -16.60 13.78 -60.00
C ALA A 18 -15.51 12.77 -59.62
N CYS A 19 -14.45 13.24 -58.96
CA CYS A 19 -13.62 12.36 -58.14
C CYS A 19 -14.55 11.85 -57.06
N GLU A 20 -15.05 10.62 -57.22
CA GLU A 20 -15.44 9.77 -56.10
C GLU A 20 -14.23 9.74 -55.17
N SER A 21 -14.23 10.61 -54.16
CA SER A 21 -13.30 10.48 -53.05
C SER A 21 -13.71 9.21 -52.33
N GLU A 22 -12.99 8.12 -52.59
CA GLU A 22 -13.03 6.94 -51.73
C GLU A 22 -12.94 7.43 -50.29
N ALA A 23 -13.99 7.15 -49.51
CA ALA A 23 -13.99 7.47 -48.10
C ALA A 23 -12.71 6.86 -47.50
N PRO A 24 -11.92 7.63 -46.74
CA PRO A 24 -10.71 7.09 -46.14
C PRO A 24 -11.08 5.81 -45.39
N PRO A 25 -10.30 4.73 -45.56
CA PRO A 25 -10.59 3.47 -44.90
C PRO A 25 -10.79 3.74 -43.40
N PRO A 26 -11.77 3.10 -42.75
CA PRO A 26 -12.05 3.33 -41.34
C PRO A 26 -10.74 3.18 -40.56
N GLU A 27 -10.36 4.22 -39.81
CA GLU A 27 -9.19 4.17 -38.95
C GLU A 27 -9.32 2.95 -38.05
N ALA A 28 -8.32 2.07 -38.10
CA ALA A 28 -8.26 0.95 -37.18
C ALA A 28 -8.33 1.50 -35.74
N PRO A 29 -9.12 0.90 -34.85
CA PRO A 29 -9.21 1.37 -33.47
C PRO A 29 -7.80 1.44 -32.90
N ALA A 30 -7.41 2.62 -32.41
CA ALA A 30 -6.12 2.81 -31.77
C ALA A 30 -5.96 1.78 -30.65
N GLU A 31 -4.89 1.00 -30.70
CA GLU A 31 -4.60 0.02 -29.64
C GLU A 31 -4.53 0.75 -28.30
N ASP A 32 -5.25 0.22 -27.30
CA ASP A 32 -5.23 0.77 -25.94
C ASP A 32 -3.78 0.67 -25.44
N PRO A 33 -3.11 1.80 -25.15
CA PRO A 33 -1.70 1.79 -24.77
C PRO A 33 -1.47 1.10 -23.41
N CYS A 34 -2.53 0.90 -22.63
CA CYS A 34 -2.46 0.34 -21.27
C CYS A 34 -3.60 -0.66 -21.05
N PRO A 35 -3.65 -1.78 -21.81
CA PRO A 35 -4.77 -2.72 -21.75
C PRO A 35 -4.88 -3.38 -20.36
N GLU A 36 -3.78 -3.44 -19.61
CA GLU A 36 -3.72 -3.95 -18.23
C GLU A 36 -4.40 -3.02 -17.21
N ILE A 37 -4.63 -1.76 -17.54
CA ILE A 37 -5.23 -0.78 -16.62
C ILE A 37 -6.74 -0.73 -16.85
N SER A 38 -7.42 -1.79 -16.40
CA SER A 38 -8.88 -1.86 -16.28
C SER A 38 -9.29 -1.94 -14.82
N MET A 39 -10.61 -1.93 -14.55
CA MET A 39 -11.11 -2.15 -13.18
C MET A 39 -10.69 -3.51 -12.63
N GLU A 40 -10.68 -4.54 -13.48
CA GLU A 40 -10.23 -5.90 -13.17
C GLU A 40 -8.71 -5.96 -12.97
N GLY A 41 -7.97 -5.12 -13.69
CA GLY A 41 -6.50 -5.00 -13.61
C GLY A 41 -5.98 -4.12 -12.48
N LEU A 42 -6.84 -3.60 -11.59
CA LEU A 42 -6.41 -2.79 -10.45
C LEU A 42 -5.69 -3.61 -9.37
N ALA A 43 -5.88 -4.93 -9.32
CA ALA A 43 -5.19 -5.77 -8.35
C ALA A 43 -3.67 -5.74 -8.59
N GLY A 44 -2.91 -5.56 -7.51
CA GLY A 44 -1.46 -5.43 -7.54
C GLY A 44 -0.92 -4.35 -6.62
N ASP A 45 0.35 -4.05 -6.78
CA ASP A 45 1.08 -3.08 -5.98
C ASP A 45 1.23 -1.78 -6.72
N TRP A 46 1.06 -0.67 -5.99
CA TRP A 46 1.01 0.66 -6.57
C TRP A 46 1.76 1.65 -5.69
N ILE A 47 2.51 2.55 -6.33
CA ILE A 47 3.27 3.60 -5.67
C ILE A 47 2.81 4.97 -6.15
N LYS A 48 2.66 5.91 -5.21
CA LYS A 48 2.37 7.30 -5.53
C LYS A 48 3.52 7.90 -6.33
N VAL A 49 3.19 8.71 -7.32
CA VAL A 49 4.15 9.56 -8.02
C VAL A 49 3.90 11.01 -7.66
N ALA A 50 4.91 11.64 -7.05
CA ALA A 50 4.91 13.06 -6.72
C ALA A 50 5.87 13.80 -7.67
N GLY A 51 5.31 14.49 -8.66
CA GLY A 51 6.12 15.09 -9.72
C GLY A 51 6.78 14.01 -10.59
N SER A 52 8.11 13.93 -10.56
CA SER A 52 8.89 12.93 -11.32
C SER A 52 9.48 11.81 -10.46
N LYS A 53 9.17 11.78 -9.16
CA LYS A 53 9.77 10.82 -8.23
C LYS A 53 8.71 9.90 -7.62
N PRO A 54 9.00 8.59 -7.51
CA PRO A 54 8.17 7.71 -6.71
C PRO A 54 8.27 8.09 -5.23
N ASP A 55 7.14 8.03 -4.52
CA ASP A 55 7.06 8.23 -3.08
C ASP A 55 6.85 6.87 -2.39
N GLN A 56 7.94 6.24 -1.98
CA GLN A 56 7.90 4.90 -1.35
C GLN A 56 7.15 4.86 -0.02
N LYS A 57 6.95 6.02 0.62
CA LYS A 57 6.20 6.14 1.86
C LYS A 57 4.69 6.19 1.62
N THR A 58 4.26 6.45 0.38
CA THR A 58 2.85 6.43 0.00
C THR A 58 2.59 5.38 -1.06
N ARG A 59 2.02 4.25 -0.63
CA ARG A 59 1.85 3.07 -1.47
C ARG A 59 0.56 2.33 -1.13
N LEU A 60 0.05 1.60 -2.11
CA LEU A 60 -1.23 0.89 -2.04
C LEU A 60 -1.07 -0.50 -2.67
N ARG A 61 -1.46 -1.54 -1.94
CA ARG A 61 -1.71 -2.86 -2.51
C ARG A 61 -3.21 -3.04 -2.65
N VAL A 62 -3.67 -3.43 -3.83
CA VAL A 62 -5.07 -3.79 -4.11
C VAL A 62 -5.13 -5.30 -4.29
N LEU A 63 -6.07 -5.94 -3.61
CA LEU A 63 -6.29 -7.39 -3.64
C LEU A 63 -7.67 -7.67 -4.21
N ASN A 64 -7.78 -8.73 -5.01
CA ASN A 64 -9.06 -9.26 -5.50
C ASN A 64 -9.02 -10.78 -5.45
N GLU A 65 -9.77 -11.36 -4.51
CA GLU A 65 -9.89 -12.81 -4.37
C GLU A 65 -11.35 -13.21 -4.59
N GLY A 66 -11.65 -13.80 -5.75
CA GLY A 66 -13.01 -14.26 -6.07
C GLY A 66 -14.06 -13.14 -6.11
N GLY A 67 -13.67 -11.92 -6.49
CA GLY A 67 -14.55 -10.73 -6.52
C GLY A 67 -14.61 -9.97 -5.20
N LYS A 68 -13.94 -10.44 -4.15
CA LYS A 68 -13.78 -9.71 -2.90
C LYS A 68 -12.59 -8.77 -3.01
N TRP A 69 -12.87 -7.47 -2.98
CA TRP A 69 -11.84 -6.43 -3.03
C TRP A 69 -11.38 -6.06 -1.62
N GLU A 70 -10.06 -5.99 -1.44
CA GLU A 70 -9.42 -5.45 -0.24
C GLU A 70 -8.25 -4.56 -0.67
N GLY A 71 -7.74 -3.73 0.24
CA GLY A 71 -6.50 -3.02 0.00
C GLY A 71 -5.71 -2.74 1.26
N TRP A 72 -4.41 -2.58 1.09
CA TRP A 72 -3.48 -2.19 2.15
C TRP A 72 -2.80 -0.89 1.77
N PHE A 73 -3.07 0.17 2.54
CA PHE A 73 -2.68 1.54 2.22
C PHE A 73 -1.69 2.10 3.25
N THR A 74 -0.60 2.68 2.75
CA THR A 74 0.40 3.40 3.55
C THR A 74 0.39 4.87 3.11
N ALA A 75 0.21 5.79 4.05
CA ALA A 75 -0.06 7.22 3.78
C ALA A 75 1.08 8.15 4.24
N GLY A 76 2.31 7.91 3.78
CA GLY A 76 3.48 8.76 4.07
C GLY A 76 4.24 8.42 5.36
N GLY A 77 3.71 7.52 6.19
CA GLY A 77 4.37 6.94 7.37
C GLY A 77 4.64 5.45 7.19
N PHE A 78 4.67 4.70 8.30
CA PHE A 78 4.85 3.25 8.28
C PHE A 78 3.59 2.47 8.66
N THR A 79 2.62 3.15 9.29
CA THR A 79 1.31 2.61 9.58
C THR A 79 0.59 2.20 8.28
N LYS A 80 0.34 0.89 8.17
CA LYS A 80 -0.38 0.25 7.07
C LYS A 80 -1.83 0.02 7.46
N LYS A 81 -2.76 0.56 6.68
CA LYS A 81 -4.20 0.47 6.91
C LYS A 81 -4.79 -0.66 6.10
N ARG A 82 -5.54 -1.56 6.73
CA ARG A 82 -6.39 -2.53 6.02
C ARG A 82 -7.67 -1.84 5.56
N MET A 83 -8.08 -2.09 4.33
CA MET A 83 -9.25 -1.47 3.72
C MET A 83 -10.17 -2.53 3.10
N ALA A 84 -11.47 -2.35 3.28
CA ALA A 84 -12.50 -3.12 2.59
C ALA A 84 -12.85 -2.43 1.27
N GLY A 85 -12.96 -3.20 0.20
CA GLY A 85 -13.26 -2.70 -1.14
C GLY A 85 -14.69 -2.92 -1.59
N GLU A 86 -15.24 -1.91 -2.27
CA GLU A 86 -16.51 -1.96 -2.98
C GLU A 86 -16.26 -1.55 -4.43
N LEU A 87 -16.42 -2.50 -5.36
CA LEU A 87 -16.34 -2.20 -6.78
C LEU A 87 -17.66 -1.54 -7.23
N ARG A 88 -17.54 -0.35 -7.82
CA ARG A 88 -18.66 0.41 -8.37
C ARG A 88 -18.52 0.54 -9.88
N SER A 89 -19.51 1.15 -10.53
CA SER A 89 -19.52 1.28 -11.99
C SER A 89 -18.38 2.12 -12.55
N GLU A 90 -17.87 3.09 -11.78
CA GLU A 90 -16.89 4.09 -12.24
C GLU A 90 -15.57 4.06 -11.46
N ASP A 91 -15.51 3.35 -10.34
CA ASP A 91 -14.33 3.28 -9.49
C ASP A 91 -14.34 2.07 -8.54
N LEU A 92 -13.23 1.89 -7.85
CA LEU A 92 -13.09 1.01 -6.69
C LEU A 92 -12.99 1.91 -5.46
N MET A 93 -13.95 1.79 -4.56
CA MET A 93 -13.93 2.46 -3.27
C MET A 93 -13.26 1.55 -2.24
N LEU A 94 -12.19 2.01 -1.60
CA LEU A 94 -11.58 1.33 -0.46
C LEU A 94 -11.83 2.14 0.81
N THR A 95 -12.36 1.52 1.87
CA THR A 95 -12.60 2.18 3.17
C THR A 95 -11.81 1.47 4.26
N GLU A 96 -11.10 2.24 5.09
CA GLU A 96 -10.32 1.73 6.22
C GLU A 96 -11.21 0.90 7.18
N ILE A 97 -10.73 -0.30 7.52
CA ILE A 97 -11.40 -1.19 8.47
C ILE A 97 -10.97 -0.81 9.88
N LEU A 98 -11.92 -0.33 10.70
CA LEU A 98 -11.69 -0.05 12.10
C LEU A 98 -12.10 -1.22 13.00
N THR A 99 -11.40 -1.37 14.12
CA THR A 99 -11.70 -2.35 15.17
C THR A 99 -11.58 -1.70 16.56
N GLY A 100 -12.22 -2.33 17.55
CA GLY A 100 -12.11 -1.94 18.96
C GLY A 100 -12.35 -0.46 19.23
N ALA A 101 -11.49 0.13 20.08
CA ALA A 101 -11.62 1.51 20.54
C ALA A 101 -11.63 2.56 19.40
N ARG A 102 -10.91 2.33 18.29
CA ARG A 102 -10.95 3.26 17.14
C ARG A 102 -12.30 3.26 16.46
N LYS A 103 -12.93 2.09 16.31
CA LYS A 103 -14.28 2.00 15.77
C LYS A 103 -15.27 2.76 16.64
N GLU A 104 -15.21 2.56 17.96
CA GLU A 104 -16.07 3.28 18.92
C GLU A 104 -15.83 4.80 18.85
N ALA A 105 -14.58 5.24 18.76
CA ALA A 105 -14.25 6.66 18.61
C ALA A 105 -14.80 7.26 17.31
N PHE A 106 -14.70 6.54 16.18
CA PHE A 106 -15.28 6.97 14.91
C PHE A 106 -16.80 7.07 14.98
N ASP A 107 -17.47 6.05 15.53
CA ASP A 107 -18.93 6.01 15.65
C ASP A 107 -19.44 7.18 16.52
N ASN A 108 -18.64 7.63 17.50
CA ASN A 108 -18.92 8.80 18.36
C ASN A 108 -18.45 10.15 17.77
N GLY A 109 -17.96 10.19 16.53
CA GLY A 109 -17.47 11.41 15.88
C GLY A 109 -16.15 11.96 16.44
N GLN A 110 -15.39 11.13 17.16
CA GLN A 110 -14.11 11.49 17.78
C GLN A 110 -12.89 11.05 16.96
N ASP A 111 -13.08 10.17 15.98
CA ASP A 111 -12.07 9.75 15.02
C ASP A 111 -12.60 9.88 13.58
N ALA A 112 -11.71 9.72 12.60
CA ALA A 112 -12.03 9.70 11.19
C ALA A 112 -11.40 8.49 10.51
N VAL A 113 -12.06 7.98 9.47
CA VAL A 113 -11.53 6.90 8.64
C VAL A 113 -10.98 7.42 7.33
N GLN A 114 -10.03 6.68 6.77
CA GLN A 114 -9.60 6.90 5.40
C GLN A 114 -10.52 6.20 4.40
N ARG A 115 -10.85 6.90 3.32
CA ARG A 115 -11.49 6.34 2.13
C ARG A 115 -10.71 6.72 0.88
N LEU A 116 -10.56 5.79 -0.05
CA LEU A 116 -9.90 5.99 -1.33
C LEU A 116 -10.90 5.70 -2.45
N TYR A 117 -10.96 6.58 -3.44
CA TYR A 117 -11.69 6.35 -4.69
C TYR A 117 -10.68 6.16 -5.81
N ILE A 118 -10.67 4.97 -6.42
CA ILE A 118 -9.63 4.52 -7.34
C ILE A 118 -10.21 4.36 -8.74
N GLN A 119 -9.65 5.09 -9.69
CA GLN A 119 -10.05 5.04 -11.10
C GLN A 119 -8.87 4.70 -12.00
N PRO A 120 -9.02 3.79 -12.97
CA PRO A 120 -8.00 3.56 -13.99
C PRO A 120 -7.83 4.80 -14.88
N ASN A 121 -6.58 5.16 -15.18
CA ASN A 121 -6.21 6.18 -16.14
C ASN A 121 -5.43 5.54 -17.28
N LYS A 122 -6.18 4.98 -18.22
CA LYS A 122 -5.67 4.32 -19.43
C LYS A 122 -4.78 5.21 -20.29
N LYS A 123 -4.93 6.53 -20.25
CA LYS A 123 -4.08 7.45 -21.03
C LYS A 123 -2.65 7.53 -20.50
N ARG A 124 -2.43 7.18 -19.23
CA ARG A 124 -1.13 7.34 -18.54
C ARG A 124 -0.61 6.06 -17.89
N CYS A 125 -1.25 4.91 -18.17
CA CYS A 125 -0.98 3.63 -17.53
C CYS A 125 -0.91 3.72 -15.99
N ALA A 126 -1.82 4.50 -15.40
CA ALA A 126 -1.79 4.85 -13.98
C ALA A 126 -3.15 4.62 -13.33
N MET A 127 -3.21 4.58 -12.00
CA MET A 127 -4.43 4.80 -11.26
C MET A 127 -4.52 6.25 -10.80
N ARG A 128 -5.74 6.78 -10.75
CA ARG A 128 -6.07 8.02 -10.06
C ARG A 128 -6.71 7.66 -8.74
N VAL A 129 -6.16 8.19 -7.66
CA VAL A 129 -6.67 7.96 -6.31
C VAL A 129 -7.10 9.30 -5.74
N VAL A 130 -8.37 9.43 -5.42
CA VAL A 130 -8.87 10.53 -4.59
C VAL A 130 -8.91 10.03 -3.16
N GLU A 131 -8.11 10.65 -2.31
CA GLU A 131 -8.08 10.35 -0.89
C GLU A 131 -9.08 11.24 -0.14
N VAL A 132 -9.88 10.63 0.73
CA VAL A 132 -10.91 11.29 1.52
C VAL A 132 -10.79 10.88 2.98
N ARG A 133 -11.00 11.85 3.87
CA ARG A 133 -11.22 11.64 5.28
C ARG A 133 -12.73 11.64 5.53
N VAL A 134 -13.22 10.58 6.16
CA VAL A 134 -14.64 10.42 6.50
C VAL A 134 -14.79 10.55 8.00
N SER A 135 -15.69 11.42 8.45
CA SER A 135 -16.00 11.65 9.87
C SER A 135 -17.49 11.52 10.12
N MET A 136 -17.90 11.07 11.31
CA MET A 136 -19.30 11.10 11.71
C MET A 136 -19.68 12.49 12.24
N VAL A 137 -20.68 13.12 11.62
CA VAL A 137 -21.27 14.40 12.02
C VAL A 137 -22.78 14.23 12.09
N ASP A 138 -23.36 14.47 13.26
CA ASP A 138 -24.81 14.33 13.51
C ASP A 138 -25.37 12.96 13.08
N GLY A 139 -24.59 11.89 13.31
CA GLY A 139 -24.96 10.51 12.98
C GLY A 139 -24.84 10.16 11.48
N SER A 140 -24.30 11.05 10.66
CA SER A 140 -24.08 10.82 9.23
C SER A 140 -22.61 10.94 8.85
N GLU A 141 -22.17 10.14 7.87
CA GLU A 141 -20.83 10.29 7.32
C GLU A 141 -20.69 11.60 6.55
N LYS A 142 -19.62 12.33 6.83
CA LYS A 142 -19.19 13.50 6.09
C LYS A 142 -17.81 13.26 5.51
N GLU A 143 -17.71 13.47 4.21
CA GLU A 143 -16.46 13.33 3.46
C GLU A 143 -15.74 14.67 3.29
N GLN A 144 -14.43 14.64 3.52
CA GLN A 144 -13.53 15.75 3.23
C GLN A 144 -12.33 15.22 2.45
N GLN A 145 -12.16 15.70 1.22
CA GLN A 145 -11.01 15.33 0.40
C GLN A 145 -9.69 15.77 1.04
N VAL A 146 -8.69 14.88 1.00
CA VAL A 146 -7.33 15.14 1.44
C VAL A 146 -6.55 15.72 0.27
N GLY A 147 -6.27 17.03 0.33
CA GLY A 147 -5.62 17.76 -0.75
C GLY A 147 -6.56 18.10 -1.91
N ALA A 148 -6.00 18.63 -2.99
CA ALA A 148 -6.76 19.03 -4.18
C ALA A 148 -6.60 17.99 -5.30
N GLY A 149 -7.73 17.51 -5.83
CA GLY A 149 -7.75 16.59 -6.98
C GLY A 149 -7.33 15.15 -6.65
N TYR A 150 -6.97 14.42 -7.68
CA TYR A 150 -6.48 13.04 -7.55
C TYR A 150 -4.96 13.01 -7.49
N THR A 151 -4.43 11.96 -6.88
CA THR A 151 -3.02 11.58 -6.95
C THR A 151 -2.85 10.43 -7.93
N GLU A 152 -1.78 10.43 -8.70
CA GLU A 152 -1.46 9.32 -9.60
C GLU A 152 -0.60 8.27 -8.92
N TYR A 153 -0.95 7.01 -9.17
CA TYR A 153 -0.20 5.85 -8.75
C TYR A 153 0.21 5.05 -9.98
N LEU A 154 1.48 4.63 -10.00
CA LEU A 154 1.99 3.72 -11.02
C LEU A 154 2.15 2.33 -10.41
N LYS A 155 2.09 1.32 -11.26
CA LYS A 155 2.34 -0.07 -10.85
C LYS A 155 3.74 -0.16 -10.25
N PHE A 156 3.83 -0.82 -9.10
CA PHE A 156 5.09 -1.02 -8.41
C PHE A 156 5.99 -1.90 -9.28
N PRO A 157 7.25 -1.51 -9.52
CA PRO A 157 8.14 -2.34 -10.32
C PRO A 157 8.47 -3.63 -9.58
N GLU A 158 8.34 -4.78 -10.26
CA GLU A 158 8.50 -6.12 -9.66
C GLU A 158 9.90 -6.37 -9.07
N GLN A 159 10.92 -5.64 -9.52
CA GLN A 159 12.29 -5.78 -9.02
C GLN A 159 12.50 -5.22 -7.61
N TYR A 160 11.55 -4.44 -7.07
CA TYR A 160 11.65 -3.87 -5.74
C TYR A 160 10.71 -4.60 -4.77
N THR A 161 11.22 -4.95 -3.61
CA THR A 161 10.45 -5.62 -2.56
C THR A 161 10.14 -4.63 -1.45
N PHE A 162 8.85 -4.37 -1.27
CA PHE A 162 8.34 -3.59 -0.14
C PHE A 162 7.21 -4.35 0.56
N THR A 163 7.14 -4.18 1.87
CA THR A 163 6.03 -4.72 2.65
C THR A 163 4.78 -3.86 2.47
N PHE A 164 3.64 -4.54 2.33
CA PHE A 164 2.32 -3.91 2.34
C PHE A 164 1.43 -4.46 3.46
N ARG A 165 1.85 -5.53 4.14
CA ARG A 165 1.03 -6.25 5.10
C ARG A 165 0.83 -5.40 6.36
N PRO A 166 -0.42 -5.10 6.77
CA PRO A 166 -0.68 -4.45 8.05
C PRO A 166 -0.15 -5.26 9.23
N CYS A 167 0.15 -4.54 10.30
CA CYS A 167 0.62 -5.13 11.54
C CYS A 167 -0.52 -5.84 12.25
N ASP A 168 -0.31 -7.10 12.59
CA ASP A 168 -1.23 -7.91 13.39
C ASP A 168 -0.93 -7.73 14.88
N GLU A 169 0.34 -7.50 15.24
CA GLU A 169 0.84 -7.49 16.60
C GLU A 169 1.96 -6.46 16.82
N GLN A 170 2.39 -6.35 18.08
CA GLN A 170 3.45 -5.45 18.52
C GLN A 170 4.83 -6.14 18.48
N ALA A 171 5.81 -5.50 17.85
CA ALA A 171 7.23 -5.84 18.01
C ALA A 171 7.87 -4.99 19.11
N PHE A 172 9.04 -5.43 19.57
CA PHE A 172 9.79 -4.82 20.65
C PHE A 172 11.24 -4.63 20.24
N ILE A 173 11.89 -3.64 20.84
CA ILE A 173 13.34 -3.41 20.73
C ILE A 173 14.02 -3.47 22.10
N GLU A 174 15.35 -3.50 22.08
CA GLU A 174 16.19 -3.34 23.28
C GLU A 174 15.87 -4.37 24.37
N LYS A 175 15.76 -3.94 25.63
CA LYS A 175 15.45 -4.80 26.78
C LYS A 175 14.12 -5.53 26.62
N ALA A 176 13.12 -4.93 25.97
CA ALA A 176 11.84 -5.57 25.73
C ALA A 176 11.94 -6.67 24.67
N ALA A 177 12.83 -6.52 23.68
CA ALA A 177 13.15 -7.59 22.75
C ALA A 177 13.86 -8.78 23.44
N GLN A 178 14.58 -8.53 24.54
CA GLN A 178 15.39 -9.55 25.22
C GLN A 178 14.71 -10.20 26.44
N ASP A 179 13.77 -9.53 27.09
CA ASP A 179 13.10 -10.00 28.32
C ASP A 179 11.57 -9.86 28.23
N TRP A 180 10.90 -11.01 28.25
CA TRP A 180 9.43 -11.07 28.22
C TRP A 180 8.77 -10.31 29.37
N LYS A 181 9.36 -10.25 30.57
CA LYS A 181 8.77 -9.48 31.67
C LYS A 181 8.70 -7.99 31.35
N VAL A 182 9.71 -7.47 30.64
CA VAL A 182 9.76 -6.07 30.20
C VAL A 182 8.76 -5.82 29.07
N ALA A 183 8.72 -6.70 28.06
CA ALA A 183 7.74 -6.63 26.97
C ALA A 183 6.30 -6.71 27.49
N LYS A 184 6.02 -7.65 28.40
CA LYS A 184 4.69 -7.80 29.01
C LYS A 184 4.27 -6.54 29.76
N LYS A 185 5.18 -5.92 30.52
CA LYS A 185 4.89 -4.66 31.22
C LYS A 185 4.47 -3.57 30.23
N GLN A 186 5.18 -3.42 29.10
CA GLN A 186 4.84 -2.46 28.06
C GLN A 186 3.46 -2.73 27.43
N LEU A 187 3.13 -4.01 27.19
CA LEU A 187 1.79 -4.39 26.72
C LEU A 187 0.70 -4.06 27.73
N ASP A 188 0.91 -4.35 29.01
CA ASP A 188 -0.05 -4.05 30.09
C ASP A 188 -0.27 -2.54 30.25
N GLU A 189 0.77 -1.73 30.01
CA GLU A 189 0.71 -0.26 30.05
C GLU A 189 0.14 0.36 28.75
N GLY A 190 -0.04 -0.43 27.69
CA GLY A 190 -0.49 0.04 26.38
C GLY A 190 0.51 0.96 25.67
N SER A 191 1.78 0.95 26.08
CA SER A 191 2.84 1.80 25.53
C SER A 191 4.13 1.01 25.39
N VAL A 192 4.64 0.92 24.16
CA VAL A 192 5.96 0.38 23.87
C VAL A 192 6.95 1.53 23.80
N SER A 193 8.12 1.37 24.43
CA SER A 193 9.20 2.36 24.32
C SER A 193 9.65 2.43 22.87
N PRO A 194 9.43 3.55 22.16
CA PRO A 194 9.82 3.66 20.76
C PRO A 194 11.30 4.00 20.63
N VAL A 195 11.99 4.37 21.71
CA VAL A 195 13.39 4.82 21.65
C VAL A 195 14.33 3.64 21.84
N GLY A 196 15.26 3.48 20.90
CA GLY A 196 16.37 2.53 20.95
C GLY A 196 17.69 3.22 20.64
N SER A 197 18.80 2.65 21.09
CA SER A 197 20.11 3.24 20.84
C SER A 197 20.58 2.92 19.42
N LEU A 198 21.06 3.93 18.69
CA LEU A 198 21.82 3.70 17.48
C LEU A 198 23.13 2.99 17.84
N GLY A 199 23.39 1.84 17.23
CA GLY A 199 24.57 1.05 17.55
C GLY A 199 24.69 -0.21 16.73
N GLU A 200 25.74 -0.99 16.99
CA GLU A 200 26.15 -2.11 16.14
C GLU A 200 25.08 -3.20 16.02
N GLN A 201 24.19 -3.35 17.01
CA GLN A 201 23.17 -4.41 17.03
C GLN A 201 21.94 -3.99 17.86
N VAL A 202 20.90 -3.46 17.20
CA VAL A 202 19.59 -3.21 17.80
C VAL A 202 18.89 -4.56 17.97
N PRO A 203 18.59 -5.02 19.20
CA PRO A 203 17.80 -6.21 19.43
C PRO A 203 16.36 -5.95 19.02
N VAL A 204 15.77 -6.81 18.20
CA VAL A 204 14.38 -6.73 17.76
C VAL A 204 13.70 -8.07 18.02
N ALA A 205 12.51 -8.04 18.62
CA ALA A 205 11.77 -9.27 18.84
C ALA A 205 10.25 -9.14 18.76
N ALA A 206 9.61 -10.28 18.52
CA ALA A 206 8.22 -10.51 18.84
C ALA A 206 8.14 -11.67 19.85
N TRP A 207 7.06 -11.67 20.62
CA TRP A 207 6.77 -12.70 21.62
C TRP A 207 5.37 -13.24 21.39
N SER A 208 5.23 -14.55 21.30
CA SER A 208 3.93 -15.20 21.12
C SER A 208 3.74 -16.40 22.04
N ASP A 209 2.49 -16.83 22.17
CA ASP A 209 2.13 -18.10 22.77
C ASP A 209 2.42 -19.24 21.78
N PRO A 210 3.32 -20.19 22.09
CA PRO A 210 3.62 -21.31 21.21
C PRO A 210 2.38 -22.08 20.74
N ALA A 211 1.38 -22.23 21.62
CA ALA A 211 0.15 -22.97 21.31
C ALA A 211 -0.76 -22.21 20.33
N ALA A 212 -0.73 -20.86 20.36
CA ALA A 212 -1.46 -20.04 19.39
C ALA A 212 -0.80 -20.06 18.01
N ASP A 213 0.52 -20.22 17.95
CA ASP A 213 1.25 -20.30 16.69
C ASP A 213 1.02 -21.64 15.96
N GLY A 214 0.64 -22.70 16.67
CA GLY A 214 0.23 -23.99 16.10
C GLY A 214 0.87 -25.22 16.73
N PRO A 215 0.88 -26.37 16.02
CA PRO A 215 1.40 -27.63 16.51
C PRO A 215 2.93 -27.62 16.74
N ALA A 216 3.38 -28.23 17.83
CA ALA A 216 4.78 -28.23 18.24
C ALA A 216 5.72 -28.95 17.25
N GLU A 217 5.20 -29.88 16.45
CA GLU A 217 5.94 -30.61 15.42
C GLU A 217 6.28 -29.75 14.19
N CYS A 218 5.65 -28.59 14.02
CA CYS A 218 5.97 -27.68 12.92
C CYS A 218 7.28 -26.92 13.20
N SER A 219 7.94 -26.50 12.13
CA SER A 219 9.06 -25.56 12.20
C SER A 219 8.55 -24.12 12.17
N TYR A 220 9.30 -23.22 12.83
CA TYR A 220 8.93 -21.83 12.99
C TYR A 220 10.13 -20.93 12.77
N ASN A 221 9.96 -19.93 11.92
CA ASN A 221 11.01 -18.99 11.57
C ASN A 221 10.42 -17.63 11.22
N MET A 222 11.27 -16.61 11.15
CA MET A 222 10.85 -15.25 10.83
C MET A 222 11.71 -14.62 9.74
N ASP A 223 11.15 -13.59 9.11
CA ASP A 223 11.90 -12.64 8.31
C ASP A 223 11.86 -11.28 9.00
N LEU A 224 13.01 -10.61 9.10
CA LEU A 224 13.10 -9.25 9.59
C LEU A 224 13.04 -8.26 8.42
N TYR A 225 12.24 -7.21 8.58
CA TYR A 225 12.20 -6.06 7.70
C TYR A 225 12.54 -4.78 8.49
N PHE A 226 13.20 -3.85 7.80
CA PHE A 226 13.58 -2.54 8.29
C PHE A 226 13.19 -1.50 7.24
N ASP A 227 12.44 -0.48 7.65
CA ASP A 227 11.87 0.55 6.77
C ASP A 227 11.18 -0.06 5.54
N ASP A 228 10.37 -1.09 5.81
CA ASP A 228 9.56 -1.84 4.84
C ASP A 228 10.35 -2.68 3.82
N GLN A 229 11.66 -2.82 4.01
CA GLN A 229 12.56 -3.59 3.15
C GLN A 229 13.12 -4.82 3.88
N PRO A 230 13.34 -5.94 3.19
CA PRO A 230 13.90 -7.13 3.81
C PRO A 230 15.33 -6.86 4.27
N VAL A 231 15.65 -7.30 5.49
CA VAL A 231 16.98 -7.15 6.06
C VAL A 231 17.87 -8.29 5.60
N GLU A 232 18.93 -8.01 4.82
CA GLU A 232 19.83 -9.03 4.28
C GLU A 232 20.37 -9.97 5.38
N GLY A 233 20.27 -11.28 5.13
CA GLY A 233 20.77 -12.31 6.06
C GLY A 233 19.88 -12.53 7.28
N LYS A 234 18.71 -11.89 7.36
CA LYS A 234 17.70 -12.07 8.42
C LYS A 234 16.39 -12.65 7.90
N GLN A 235 16.49 -13.45 6.85
CA GLN A 235 15.41 -14.30 6.34
C GLN A 235 15.49 -15.69 6.97
N GLN A 236 14.34 -16.26 7.29
CA GLN A 236 14.18 -17.60 7.87
C GLN A 236 14.96 -17.81 9.17
N VAL A 237 15.08 -16.77 10.00
CA VAL A 237 15.69 -16.87 11.33
C VAL A 237 14.82 -17.77 12.19
N ALA A 238 15.38 -18.88 12.68
CA ALA A 238 14.64 -19.84 13.49
C ALA A 238 14.13 -19.19 14.78
N ALA A 239 12.86 -19.42 15.11
CA ALA A 239 12.31 -19.02 16.40
C ALA A 239 12.89 -19.90 17.51
N THR A 240 13.03 -19.34 18.71
CA THR A 240 13.47 -20.09 19.90
C THR A 240 12.36 -20.08 20.96
N GLU A 241 12.53 -20.87 22.02
CA GLU A 241 11.68 -20.77 23.21
C GLU A 241 12.45 -20.11 24.34
N LYS A 242 11.84 -19.09 24.95
CA LYS A 242 12.41 -18.36 26.08
C LYS A 242 11.30 -17.89 27.01
N SER A 243 11.47 -18.12 28.31
CA SER A 243 10.49 -17.74 29.33
C SER A 243 9.07 -18.31 29.10
N GLY A 244 8.97 -19.51 28.51
CA GLY A 244 7.69 -20.16 28.18
C GLY A 244 6.94 -19.50 27.00
N ARG A 245 7.63 -18.66 26.23
CA ARG A 245 7.10 -17.99 25.04
C ARG A 245 7.94 -18.38 23.83
N ARG A 246 7.34 -18.31 22.65
CA ARG A 246 8.11 -18.35 21.41
C ARG A 246 8.72 -16.97 21.18
N HIS A 247 10.03 -16.95 21.02
CA HIS A 247 10.87 -15.77 20.90
C HIS A 247 11.39 -15.66 19.47
N TRP A 248 10.84 -14.68 18.75
CA TRP A 248 11.18 -14.37 17.37
C TRP A 248 12.20 -13.25 17.41
N TYR A 249 13.49 -13.58 17.38
CA TYR A 249 14.56 -12.64 17.74
C TYR A 249 15.61 -12.50 16.66
N ALA A 250 15.99 -11.26 16.37
CA ALA A 250 17.16 -10.94 15.58
C ALA A 250 17.80 -9.66 16.10
N GLU A 251 19.09 -9.55 15.89
CA GLU A 251 19.83 -8.31 16.01
C GLU A 251 20.05 -7.70 14.63
N TRP A 252 19.88 -6.39 14.54
CA TRP A 252 20.07 -5.65 13.30
C TRP A 252 20.94 -4.40 13.50
N TYR A 253 21.86 -4.17 12.57
CA TYR A 253 22.61 -2.93 12.51
C TYR A 253 21.80 -1.87 11.75
N ALA A 254 21.19 -0.94 12.47
CA ALA A 254 20.50 0.17 11.82
C ALA A 254 21.53 1.12 11.18
N PRO A 255 21.49 1.33 9.84
CA PRO A 255 22.54 2.07 9.14
C PRO A 255 22.47 3.59 9.33
N TYR A 256 21.40 4.11 9.94
CA TYR A 256 21.20 5.52 10.24
C TYR A 256 20.26 5.69 11.44
N SER A 257 20.29 6.88 12.05
CA SER A 257 19.37 7.33 13.11
C SER A 257 18.08 7.90 12.52
N GLY A 258 17.05 8.04 13.36
CA GLY A 258 15.79 8.70 13.02
C GLY A 258 14.57 7.85 13.35
N ASN A 259 13.44 8.15 12.72
CA ASN A 259 12.23 7.33 12.85
C ASN A 259 12.26 6.19 11.82
N HIS A 260 12.14 4.97 12.31
CA HIS A 260 12.27 3.73 11.56
C HIS A 260 11.12 2.78 11.84
N HIS A 261 10.95 1.82 10.94
CA HIS A 261 9.98 0.76 11.07
C HIS A 261 10.65 -0.60 11.11
N PHE A 262 10.34 -1.36 12.14
CA PHE A 262 10.72 -2.76 12.25
C PHE A 262 9.49 -3.64 12.04
N GLU A 263 9.62 -4.67 11.21
CA GLU A 263 8.59 -5.69 11.05
C GLU A 263 9.18 -7.08 11.17
N ILE A 264 8.50 -7.93 11.93
CA ILE A 264 8.83 -9.34 12.08
C ILE A 264 7.69 -10.13 11.46
N TYR A 265 7.96 -10.73 10.31
CA TYR A 265 7.05 -11.65 9.65
C TYR A 265 7.26 -13.04 10.23
N ARG A 266 6.26 -13.58 10.91
CA ARG A 266 6.32 -14.85 11.64
C ARG A 266 5.70 -15.95 10.79
N TYR A 267 6.42 -17.05 10.62
CA TYR A 267 5.98 -18.14 9.75
C TYR A 267 6.00 -19.49 10.45
N ARG A 268 5.13 -20.37 9.96
CA ARG A 268 5.04 -21.79 10.32
C ARG A 268 5.19 -22.65 9.08
N ALA A 269 5.96 -23.72 9.18
CA ALA A 269 6.05 -24.75 8.15
C ALA A 269 5.90 -26.14 8.79
N CYS A 270 4.83 -26.84 8.43
CA CYS A 270 4.53 -28.20 8.90
C CYS A 270 4.87 -29.22 7.79
N GLU A 271 4.96 -30.51 8.13
CA GLU A 271 5.35 -31.56 7.20
C GLU A 271 4.53 -31.54 5.89
N GLY A 272 5.25 -31.51 4.76
CA GLY A 272 4.66 -31.52 3.42
C GLY A 272 3.91 -30.25 3.01
N LYS A 273 3.94 -29.18 3.82
CA LYS A 273 3.27 -27.90 3.52
C LYS A 273 4.28 -26.79 3.27
N GLU A 274 3.88 -25.83 2.45
CA GLU A 274 4.62 -24.59 2.27
C GLU A 274 4.65 -23.75 3.55
N ARG A 275 5.62 -22.83 3.61
CA ARG A 275 5.77 -21.86 4.70
C ARG A 275 4.57 -20.91 4.71
N GLU A 276 3.79 -20.94 5.77
CA GLU A 276 2.60 -20.12 5.98
C GLU A 276 2.93 -18.91 6.85
N LEU A 277 2.57 -17.70 6.40
CA LEU A 277 2.65 -16.49 7.22
C LEU A 277 1.54 -16.52 8.28
N ILE A 278 1.91 -16.49 9.56
CA ILE A 278 0.94 -16.58 10.66
C ILE A 278 0.64 -15.22 11.30
N ALA A 279 1.59 -14.28 11.32
CA ALA A 279 1.39 -12.92 11.82
C ALA A 279 2.53 -11.99 11.40
N VAL A 280 2.27 -10.68 11.43
CA VAL A 280 3.29 -9.62 11.33
C VAL A 280 3.27 -8.77 12.59
N SER A 281 4.40 -8.71 13.28
CA SER A 281 4.60 -7.85 14.44
C SER A 281 5.39 -6.61 14.05
N CYS A 282 4.95 -5.41 14.42
CA CYS A 282 5.59 -4.16 13.99
C CYS A 282 5.95 -3.23 15.14
N LEU A 283 6.91 -2.34 14.90
CA LEU A 283 7.24 -1.21 15.77
C LEU A 283 7.74 -0.03 14.94
N GLU A 284 7.14 1.14 15.13
CA GLU A 284 7.77 2.43 14.76
C GLU A 284 8.67 2.88 15.92
N ALA A 285 9.97 3.06 15.64
CA ALA A 285 10.98 3.34 16.63
C ALA A 285 11.85 4.55 16.23
N VAL A 286 12.23 5.35 17.21
CA VAL A 286 13.24 6.40 17.07
C VAL A 286 14.58 5.85 17.53
N LEU A 287 15.57 5.81 16.62
CA LEU A 287 16.93 5.41 16.94
C LEU A 287 17.81 6.67 17.08
N ASP A 288 18.48 6.82 18.24
CA ASP A 288 19.27 8.00 18.62
C ASP A 288 20.75 7.74 18.90
#